data_AF-A0A2E9ZIF9-F1
#
_entry.id   AF-A0A2E9ZIF9-F1
#
_cell.length_a   1.000
_cell.length_b   1.000
_cell.length_c   1.000
_cell.angle_alpha   90.00
_cell.angle_beta   90.00
_cell.angle_gamma   90.00
#
_symmetry.space_group_name_H-M   'P 1'
#
loop_
_entity.id
_entity.type
_entity.pdbx_description
1 polymer ?
#
loop_
_entity_poly.entity_id
_entity_poly.type
_entity_poly.pdbx_seq_one_letter_code
_entity_poly.pdbx_strand_id
1 'polypeptide(L)'
;MKNSLNSLFKLTLTVFLSSSAMAQLPELGSPSTINGASTTARFFGGASSDNGASFASSFDYDQQIDINVKVQVESSQVNTMGNLYIIITLNNQYLIRVESGGYEVWDVKLANLKAAFPAVTLQTNHTINIVDDVALGPAGVSDTTLRIYLAYDSMAAESEIYYSGTPLSVTINPPLTALEGCAKPFYTAFPIHESSDGVHRYYNFTWQNDPILCANFYGSVPADLKDKIRKTLSFAKGKLGLLAPFNGFIVNLELTQKAEYISDVCDTLAVRNVSKVLCVANAEPVILQHPRAGGGAGESGLHNGGGSELSINSYFEFSQWSNAGHSSEEAAKKYLSDDIAKVGVHEFFHAHQQTLIWYFEEKKQFGIPISLQDDLGSYLNENFEHDKVLYYPHWIEEGAAAFAAYLLMLQYDSTFNARELFLLQLDNARDRIDAGAQVGDIVSLRDYEYQVREELVESENNPSGVARTPRGKFDMGLWAMVYLWNKDSNNLQGIMVDYFKNWGEQENLHPREGWKFAFQKTFNISIDDFYTEFDAFMAKPRAEQVSILKTNEEFIAAIFSPAAP
;
A
#
# COMPACT_ATOMS: atom_id res chain seq x y z
N MET A 1 20.70 -13.59 -69.93
CA MET A 1 19.30 -13.44 -70.41
C MET A 1 18.47 -14.58 -69.86
N LYS A 2 17.25 -14.24 -69.41
CA LYS A 2 16.11 -15.06 -68.96
C LYS A 2 15.95 -15.31 -67.46
N ASN A 3 14.88 -14.65 -66.99
CA ASN A 3 14.19 -14.62 -65.70
C ASN A 3 13.54 -15.95 -65.29
N SER A 4 13.37 -16.12 -63.97
CA SER A 4 12.17 -16.63 -63.26
C SER A 4 12.52 -16.72 -61.75
N LEU A 5 12.10 -15.84 -60.84
CA LEU A 5 10.78 -15.51 -60.26
C LEU A 5 10.21 -16.56 -59.26
N ASN A 6 9.85 -16.08 -58.06
CA ASN A 6 8.95 -16.60 -56.99
C ASN A 6 9.53 -17.62 -55.98
N SER A 7 9.34 -17.52 -54.66
CA SER A 7 8.40 -16.75 -53.81
C SER A 7 9.03 -16.42 -52.46
N LEU A 8 8.90 -15.17 -52.00
CA LEU A 8 9.20 -14.74 -50.63
C LEU A 8 7.88 -14.56 -49.89
N PHE A 9 7.63 -15.38 -48.86
CA PHE A 9 6.48 -15.24 -47.96
C PHE A 9 6.69 -13.97 -47.12
N LYS A 10 5.84 -12.95 -47.31
CA LYS A 10 5.76 -11.80 -46.40
C LYS A 10 4.97 -12.21 -45.17
N LEU A 11 5.64 -12.38 -44.04
CA LEU A 11 5.02 -12.40 -42.72
C LEU A 11 4.76 -10.95 -42.31
N THR A 12 3.51 -10.50 -42.41
CA THR A 12 3.10 -9.18 -41.93
C THR A 12 2.87 -9.29 -40.42
N LEU A 13 3.79 -8.72 -39.64
CA LEU A 13 3.66 -8.60 -38.19
C LEU A 13 2.65 -7.48 -37.90
N THR A 14 1.41 -7.85 -37.60
CA THR A 14 0.39 -6.91 -37.10
C THR A 14 0.65 -6.70 -35.61
N VAL A 15 1.28 -5.58 -35.27
CA VAL A 15 1.40 -5.11 -33.89
C VAL A 15 0.02 -4.58 -33.49
N PHE A 16 -0.67 -5.28 -32.58
CA PHE A 16 -1.80 -4.71 -31.85
C PHE A 16 -1.22 -3.77 -30.78
N LEU A 17 -1.16 -2.48 -31.09
CA LEU A 17 -1.05 -1.43 -30.08
C LEU A 17 -2.39 -1.39 -29.33
N SER A 18 -2.46 -1.99 -28.15
CA SER A 18 -3.56 -1.75 -27.21
C SER A 18 -3.41 -0.32 -26.68
N SER A 19 -4.04 0.65 -27.35
CA SER A 19 -4.23 1.98 -26.79
C SER A 19 -5.17 1.85 -25.59
N SER A 20 -4.68 2.12 -24.39
CA SER A 20 -5.53 2.32 -23.21
C SER A 20 -6.54 3.41 -23.55
N ALA A 21 -7.82 3.04 -23.66
CA ALA A 21 -8.86 4.00 -23.98
C ALA A 21 -9.07 4.93 -22.77
N MET A 22 -8.90 6.23 -22.95
CA MET A 22 -9.22 7.20 -21.90
C MET A 22 -10.70 7.15 -21.56
N ALA A 23 -11.03 7.24 -20.27
CA ALA A 23 -12.40 7.31 -19.83
C ALA A 23 -13.05 8.63 -20.28
N GLN A 24 -14.37 8.60 -20.51
CA GLN A 24 -15.12 9.81 -20.83
C GLN A 24 -15.28 10.68 -19.58
N LEU A 25 -14.99 11.98 -19.69
CA LEU A 25 -15.21 12.94 -18.60
C LEU A 25 -16.68 12.90 -18.13
N PRO A 26 -16.93 12.78 -16.80
CA PRO A 26 -18.28 12.82 -16.23
C PRO A 26 -18.97 14.15 -16.52
N GLU A 27 -20.27 14.09 -16.86
CA GLU A 27 -21.10 15.28 -17.01
C GLU A 27 -21.55 15.81 -15.66
N LEU A 28 -21.44 17.14 -15.48
CA LEU A 28 -21.91 17.85 -14.31
C LEU A 28 -23.41 18.15 -14.48
N GLY A 29 -24.18 17.92 -13.42
CA GLY A 29 -25.63 18.05 -13.44
C GLY A 29 -26.14 19.49 -13.38
N SER A 30 -27.41 19.63 -13.77
CA SER A 30 -28.24 20.84 -13.63
C SER A 30 -27.68 22.12 -14.28
N PRO A 31 -27.25 22.11 -15.56
CA PRO A 31 -26.81 23.33 -16.22
C PRO A 31 -27.95 24.36 -16.26
N SER A 32 -27.64 25.62 -15.95
CA SER A 32 -28.63 26.71 -15.86
C SER A 32 -28.06 28.03 -16.33
N THR A 33 -28.94 28.97 -16.71
CA THR A 33 -28.55 30.36 -16.90
C THR A 33 -28.64 31.15 -15.59
N ILE A 34 -28.07 32.35 -15.55
CA ILE A 34 -28.05 33.22 -14.36
C ILE A 34 -29.45 33.56 -13.85
N ASN A 35 -30.46 33.53 -14.71
CA ASN A 35 -31.86 33.75 -14.38
C ASN A 35 -32.61 32.46 -13.97
N GLY A 36 -31.90 31.34 -13.86
CA GLY A 36 -32.46 30.03 -13.49
C GLY A 36 -33.16 29.29 -14.63
N ALA A 37 -33.01 29.75 -15.88
CA ALA A 37 -33.57 29.06 -17.04
C ALA A 37 -32.73 27.82 -17.39
N SER A 38 -33.38 26.80 -17.95
CA SER A 38 -32.69 25.64 -18.51
C SER A 38 -31.88 26.03 -19.74
N THR A 39 -30.72 25.40 -19.93
CA THR A 39 -29.85 25.60 -21.10
C THR A 39 -29.49 24.27 -21.76
N THR A 40 -29.11 24.34 -23.04
CA THR A 40 -28.53 23.23 -23.80
C THR A 40 -27.01 23.12 -23.65
N ALA A 41 -26.37 24.07 -22.97
CA ALA A 41 -24.96 23.99 -22.62
C ALA A 41 -24.71 22.81 -21.67
N ARG A 42 -23.54 22.16 -21.83
CA ARG A 42 -23.15 21.00 -21.04
C ARG A 42 -21.77 21.21 -20.45
N PHE A 43 -21.58 20.72 -19.23
CA PHE A 43 -20.36 20.90 -18.47
C PHE A 43 -19.87 19.54 -18.04
N PHE A 44 -18.56 19.31 -18.11
CA PHE A 44 -17.95 18.04 -17.74
C PHE A 44 -16.73 18.30 -16.88
N GLY A 45 -16.45 17.41 -15.94
CA GLY A 45 -15.31 17.53 -15.04
C GLY A 45 -14.97 16.22 -14.38
N GLY A 46 -13.68 15.95 -14.24
CA GLY A 46 -13.17 14.78 -13.52
C GLY A 46 -11.77 15.03 -13.00
N ALA A 47 -11.51 14.51 -11.81
CA ALA A 47 -10.18 14.42 -11.23
C ALA A 47 -9.65 13.00 -11.39
N SER A 48 -8.37 12.86 -11.72
CA SER A 48 -7.73 11.60 -12.06
C SER A 48 -6.34 11.53 -11.46
N SER A 49 -5.93 10.34 -11.04
CA SER A 49 -4.53 10.05 -10.67
C SER A 49 -3.85 9.09 -11.66
N ASP A 50 -4.49 8.79 -12.78
CA ASP A 50 -4.03 7.80 -13.77
C ASP A 50 -4.11 8.34 -15.21
N ASN A 51 -3.87 9.64 -15.38
CA ASN A 51 -3.92 10.34 -16.67
C ASN A 51 -5.25 10.19 -17.43
N GLY A 52 -6.37 10.07 -16.71
CA GLY A 52 -7.72 10.02 -17.27
C GLY A 52 -8.18 8.62 -17.67
N ALA A 53 -7.52 7.56 -17.19
CA ALA A 53 -8.01 6.20 -17.34
C ALA A 53 -9.22 5.93 -16.41
N SER A 54 -9.30 6.60 -15.26
CA SER A 54 -10.44 6.60 -14.35
C SER A 54 -10.63 7.96 -13.67
N PHE A 55 -11.80 8.18 -13.05
CA PHE A 55 -12.11 9.41 -12.32
C PHE A 55 -12.57 9.10 -10.90
N ALA A 56 -12.04 9.85 -9.93
CA ALA A 56 -12.37 9.73 -8.51
C ALA A 56 -12.72 11.10 -7.91
N SER A 57 -13.29 11.08 -6.70
CA SER A 57 -13.70 12.29 -5.98
C SER A 57 -12.91 12.54 -4.69
N SER A 58 -12.01 11.64 -4.31
CA SER A 58 -11.17 11.74 -3.12
C SER A 58 -9.76 11.26 -3.43
N PHE A 59 -8.78 12.00 -2.91
CA PHE A 59 -7.35 11.77 -3.17
C PHE A 59 -6.55 11.98 -1.88
N ASP A 60 -5.42 11.27 -1.79
CA ASP A 60 -4.54 11.40 -0.63
C ASP A 60 -3.79 12.73 -0.62
N TYR A 61 -3.33 13.14 0.56
CA TYR A 61 -2.66 14.42 0.82
C TYR A 61 -1.65 14.79 -0.28
N ASP A 62 -0.83 13.83 -0.69
CA ASP A 62 0.29 14.04 -1.60
C ASP A 62 0.15 13.33 -2.95
N GLN A 63 -1.04 12.82 -3.26
CA GLN A 63 -1.35 12.20 -4.54
C GLN A 63 -1.32 13.27 -5.63
N GLN A 64 -0.53 13.04 -6.66
CA GLN A 64 -0.54 13.86 -7.87
C GLN A 64 -1.81 13.57 -8.66
N ILE A 65 -2.52 14.64 -9.02
CA ILE A 65 -3.78 14.54 -9.74
C ILE A 65 -3.85 15.53 -10.89
N ASP A 66 -4.58 15.12 -11.91
CA ASP A 66 -5.06 15.97 -12.98
C ASP A 66 -6.51 16.36 -12.70
N ILE A 67 -6.86 17.62 -12.93
CA ILE A 67 -8.25 18.05 -12.95
C ILE A 67 -8.56 18.60 -14.33
N ASN A 68 -9.34 17.83 -15.08
CA ASN A 68 -9.72 18.16 -16.44
C ASN A 68 -11.20 18.52 -16.50
N VAL A 69 -11.51 19.60 -17.20
CA VAL A 69 -12.88 20.07 -17.39
C VAL A 69 -13.17 20.38 -18.85
N LYS A 70 -14.45 20.30 -19.22
CA LYS A 70 -14.90 20.64 -20.57
C LYS A 70 -16.21 21.43 -20.53
N VAL A 71 -16.25 22.53 -21.28
CA VAL A 71 -17.45 23.32 -21.53
C VAL A 71 -17.91 23.05 -22.95
N GLN A 72 -19.17 22.65 -23.11
CA GLN A 72 -19.85 22.53 -24.39
C GLN A 72 -20.89 23.64 -24.49
N VAL A 73 -20.66 24.60 -25.37
CA VAL A 73 -21.50 25.80 -25.52
C VAL A 73 -22.78 25.51 -26.31
N GLU A 74 -23.80 26.34 -26.16
CA GLU A 74 -25.01 26.25 -26.98
C GLU A 74 -24.69 26.45 -28.46
N SER A 75 -25.35 25.68 -29.34
CA SER A 75 -25.10 25.72 -30.78
C SER A 75 -25.35 27.10 -31.41
N SER A 76 -26.29 27.87 -30.85
CA SER A 76 -26.61 29.25 -31.25
C SER A 76 -25.50 30.26 -30.92
N GLN A 77 -24.54 29.89 -30.06
CA GLN A 77 -23.48 30.77 -29.56
C GLN A 77 -22.09 30.39 -30.10
N VAL A 78 -21.99 29.31 -30.87
CA VAL A 78 -20.74 28.92 -31.54
C VAL A 78 -20.32 30.00 -32.54
N ASN A 79 -19.02 30.31 -32.60
CA ASN A 79 -18.41 31.38 -33.37
C ASN A 79 -18.80 32.80 -32.94
N THR A 80 -19.36 32.96 -31.74
CA THR A 80 -19.56 34.26 -31.11
C THR A 80 -18.42 34.54 -30.13
N MET A 81 -18.19 35.81 -29.83
CA MET A 81 -17.22 36.20 -28.79
C MET A 81 -17.86 36.03 -27.42
N GLY A 82 -17.10 35.55 -26.45
CA GLY A 82 -17.56 35.30 -25.08
C GLY A 82 -16.40 35.13 -24.10
N ASN A 83 -16.74 34.83 -22.86
CA ASN A 83 -15.78 34.62 -21.78
C ASN A 83 -16.01 33.25 -21.12
N LEU A 84 -14.93 32.61 -20.65
CA LEU A 84 -14.99 31.40 -19.83
C LEU A 84 -14.57 31.69 -18.39
N TYR A 85 -15.27 31.12 -17.44
CA TYR A 85 -15.10 31.33 -16.00
C TYR A 85 -14.88 30.01 -15.27
N ILE A 86 -13.97 30.04 -14.29
CA ILE A 86 -13.73 28.94 -13.35
C ILE A 86 -13.83 29.50 -11.95
N ILE A 87 -14.73 28.95 -11.15
CA ILE A 87 -14.97 29.36 -9.77
C ILE A 87 -14.71 28.15 -8.86
N ILE A 88 -13.92 28.34 -7.81
CA ILE A 88 -13.59 27.29 -6.83
C ILE A 88 -14.09 27.73 -5.47
N THR A 89 -14.80 26.87 -4.74
CA THR A 89 -15.03 27.07 -3.31
C THR A 89 -14.04 26.26 -2.50
N LEU A 90 -13.35 26.92 -1.58
CA LEU A 90 -12.38 26.31 -0.66
C LEU A 90 -12.51 27.00 0.70
N ASN A 91 -12.72 26.24 1.79
CA ASN A 91 -12.78 26.77 3.15
C ASN A 91 -13.72 27.99 3.32
N ASN A 92 -14.93 27.92 2.75
CA ASN A 92 -15.92 29.00 2.72
C ASN A 92 -15.51 30.28 1.97
N GLN A 93 -14.41 30.24 1.21
CA GLN A 93 -14.03 31.31 0.28
C GLN A 93 -14.40 30.92 -1.15
N TYR A 94 -14.76 31.93 -1.93
CA TYR A 94 -14.95 31.81 -3.38
C TYR A 94 -13.69 32.33 -4.06
N LEU A 95 -13.10 31.52 -4.91
CA LEU A 95 -11.92 31.84 -5.69
C LEU A 95 -12.31 31.86 -7.17
N ILE A 96 -11.77 32.80 -7.93
CA ILE A 96 -11.93 32.84 -9.39
C ILE A 96 -10.57 32.70 -10.05
N ARG A 97 -10.49 31.89 -11.11
CA ARG A 97 -9.29 31.83 -11.94
C ARG A 97 -9.25 33.06 -12.82
N VAL A 98 -8.16 33.81 -12.77
CA VAL A 98 -7.93 34.98 -13.63
C VAL A 98 -7.11 34.60 -14.86
N GLU A 99 -7.05 35.50 -15.85
CA GLU A 99 -6.35 35.29 -17.13
C GLU A 99 -4.87 34.88 -16.98
N SER A 100 -4.19 35.34 -15.93
CA SER A 100 -2.79 34.95 -15.65
C SER A 100 -2.62 33.49 -15.23
N GLY A 101 -3.73 32.75 -15.02
CA GLY A 101 -3.75 31.38 -14.52
C GLY A 101 -3.77 31.27 -13.00
N GLY A 102 -3.59 32.39 -12.27
CA GLY A 102 -3.71 32.45 -10.82
C GLY A 102 -5.16 32.48 -10.33
N TYR A 103 -5.33 32.43 -9.00
CA TYR A 103 -6.63 32.49 -8.34
C TYR A 103 -6.73 33.71 -7.42
N GLU A 104 -7.88 34.40 -7.45
CA GLU A 104 -8.17 35.53 -6.60
C GLU A 104 -9.46 35.29 -5.80
N VAL A 105 -9.54 35.83 -4.57
CA VAL A 105 -10.78 35.79 -3.78
C VAL A 105 -11.85 36.66 -4.45
N TRP A 106 -13.01 36.07 -4.71
CA TRP A 106 -14.17 36.72 -5.28
C TRP A 106 -15.17 37.09 -4.19
N ASP A 107 -15.66 38.33 -4.23
CA ASP A 107 -16.63 38.86 -3.27
C ASP A 107 -18.09 38.49 -3.59
N VAL A 108 -18.28 37.46 -4.43
CA VAL A 108 -19.56 36.94 -4.94
C VAL A 108 -20.43 37.96 -5.67
N LYS A 109 -19.90 39.16 -5.98
CA LYS A 109 -20.61 40.15 -6.79
C LYS A 109 -20.28 39.93 -8.26
N LEU A 110 -21.33 39.82 -9.07
CA LEU A 110 -21.21 39.64 -10.51
C LEU A 110 -20.35 40.72 -11.18
N ALA A 111 -20.44 41.97 -10.73
CA ALA A 111 -19.64 43.08 -11.25
C ALA A 111 -18.12 42.89 -11.10
N ASN A 112 -17.69 42.02 -10.19
CA ASN A 112 -16.29 41.70 -9.91
C ASN A 112 -15.87 40.31 -10.42
N LEU A 113 -16.76 39.60 -11.13
CA LEU A 113 -16.45 38.32 -11.73
C LEU A 113 -15.45 38.53 -12.88
N LYS A 114 -14.28 37.89 -12.79
CA LYS A 114 -13.22 37.93 -13.82
C LYS A 114 -13.19 36.63 -14.60
N ALA A 115 -13.02 36.74 -15.92
CA ALA A 115 -12.89 35.60 -16.79
C ALA A 115 -11.52 34.93 -16.63
N ALA A 116 -11.53 33.59 -16.64
CA ALA A 116 -10.33 32.79 -16.77
C ALA A 116 -9.76 32.87 -18.20
N PHE A 117 -10.65 33.02 -19.18
CA PHE A 117 -10.31 33.22 -20.59
C PHE A 117 -11.23 34.31 -21.18
N PRO A 118 -10.78 35.57 -21.23
CA PRO A 118 -11.58 36.67 -21.74
C PRO A 118 -11.59 36.74 -23.28
N ALA A 119 -12.68 37.26 -23.85
CA ALA A 119 -12.81 37.60 -25.27
C ALA A 119 -12.43 36.47 -26.26
N VAL A 120 -12.80 35.24 -25.93
CA VAL A 120 -12.55 34.06 -26.78
C VAL A 120 -13.64 33.91 -27.84
N THR A 121 -13.27 33.40 -29.02
CA THR A 121 -14.25 32.90 -29.99
C THR A 121 -14.75 31.53 -29.54
N LEU A 122 -16.01 31.46 -29.11
CA LEU A 122 -16.61 30.24 -28.58
C LEU A 122 -16.64 29.14 -29.63
N GLN A 123 -16.03 28.00 -29.30
CA GLN A 123 -16.07 26.76 -30.07
C GLN A 123 -17.05 25.80 -29.43
N THR A 124 -17.49 24.77 -30.16
CA THR A 124 -18.40 23.75 -29.64
C THR A 124 -17.90 23.12 -28.33
N ASN A 125 -16.58 22.92 -28.18
CA ASN A 125 -15.97 22.38 -26.98
C ASN A 125 -14.76 23.23 -26.56
N HIS A 126 -14.66 23.49 -25.25
CA HIS A 126 -13.47 24.04 -24.61
C HIS A 126 -13.01 23.07 -23.52
N THR A 127 -11.86 22.44 -23.72
CA THR A 127 -11.20 21.60 -22.71
C THR A 127 -10.18 22.44 -21.95
N ILE A 128 -10.20 22.36 -20.64
CA ILE A 128 -9.31 23.12 -19.75
C ILE A 128 -8.72 22.17 -18.72
N ASN A 129 -7.40 22.22 -18.57
CA ASN A 129 -6.70 21.59 -17.46
C ASN A 129 -6.58 22.62 -16.32
N ILE A 130 -7.10 22.28 -15.14
CA ILE A 130 -7.10 23.12 -13.95
C ILE A 130 -5.81 22.90 -13.15
N VAL A 131 -5.40 21.65 -13.00
CA VAL A 131 -4.11 21.20 -12.48
C VAL A 131 -3.64 19.97 -13.25
N ASP A 132 -2.31 19.84 -13.37
CA ASP A 132 -1.62 18.80 -14.13
C ASP A 132 -0.52 18.21 -13.25
N ASP A 133 -0.64 16.94 -12.88
CA ASP A 133 0.29 16.23 -11.98
C ASP A 133 0.62 16.96 -10.67
N VAL A 134 -0.37 17.62 -10.05
CA VAL A 134 -0.17 18.41 -8.82
C VAL A 134 -0.62 17.65 -7.57
N ALA A 135 0.25 17.61 -6.56
CA ALA A 135 -0.09 17.18 -5.21
C ALA A 135 -0.66 18.35 -4.39
N LEU A 136 -2.00 18.41 -4.27
CA LEU A 136 -2.69 19.56 -3.69
C LEU A 136 -2.50 19.73 -2.17
N GLY A 137 -2.29 18.65 -1.41
CA GLY A 137 -2.05 18.74 0.05
C GLY A 137 -0.78 19.51 0.41
N PRO A 138 0.41 19.13 -0.10
CA PRO A 138 1.63 19.92 0.05
C PRO A 138 1.51 21.36 -0.46
N ALA A 139 0.62 21.62 -1.42
CA ALA A 139 0.32 22.97 -1.92
C ALA A 139 -0.62 23.79 -1.00
N GLY A 140 -0.97 23.26 0.18
CA GLY A 140 -1.77 23.94 1.20
C GLY A 140 -3.27 23.65 1.13
N VAL A 141 -3.70 22.69 0.33
CA VAL A 141 -5.11 22.26 0.20
C VAL A 141 -5.25 20.86 0.77
N SER A 142 -5.49 20.76 2.07
CA SER A 142 -5.58 19.49 2.81
C SER A 142 -6.75 19.50 3.79
N ASP A 143 -7.29 18.31 4.06
CA ASP A 143 -8.45 18.10 4.94
C ASP A 143 -9.67 18.92 4.49
N THR A 144 -9.91 18.93 3.18
CA THR A 144 -10.87 19.85 2.58
C THR A 144 -11.35 19.34 1.22
N THR A 145 -12.52 19.82 0.80
CA THR A 145 -13.11 19.54 -0.51
C THR A 145 -13.12 20.81 -1.34
N LEU A 146 -12.44 20.78 -2.48
CA LEU A 146 -12.60 21.77 -3.53
C LEU A 146 -13.93 21.53 -4.25
N ARG A 147 -14.72 22.58 -4.48
CA ARG A 147 -15.87 22.51 -5.40
C ARG A 147 -15.67 23.47 -6.56
N ILE A 148 -15.65 22.94 -7.77
CA ILE A 148 -15.30 23.66 -8.99
C ILE A 148 -16.56 23.84 -9.83
N TYR A 149 -16.90 25.09 -10.12
CA TYR A 149 -17.99 25.50 -11.00
C TYR A 149 -17.40 26.06 -12.29
N LEU A 150 -18.06 25.72 -13.40
CA LEU A 150 -17.72 26.18 -14.73
C LEU A 150 -18.81 27.12 -15.22
N ALA A 151 -18.44 28.21 -15.87
CA ALA A 151 -19.41 29.08 -16.50
C ALA A 151 -18.87 29.75 -17.76
N TYR A 152 -19.76 30.29 -18.58
CA TYR A 152 -19.41 31.13 -19.71
C TYR A 152 -20.50 32.18 -20.02
N ASP A 153 -20.12 33.22 -20.76
CA ASP A 153 -21.05 34.16 -21.38
C ASP A 153 -20.80 34.29 -22.88
N SER A 154 -21.74 34.90 -23.60
CA SER A 154 -21.66 35.10 -25.05
C SER A 154 -22.26 36.44 -25.44
N MET A 155 -21.63 37.13 -26.39
CA MET A 155 -22.19 38.34 -27.00
C MET A 155 -23.49 38.09 -27.76
N ALA A 156 -23.84 36.84 -28.11
CA ALA A 156 -25.13 36.52 -28.71
C ALA A 156 -26.28 36.46 -27.68
N ALA A 157 -25.96 36.46 -26.39
CA ALA A 157 -26.91 36.50 -25.29
C ALA A 157 -26.41 37.48 -24.22
N GLU A 158 -26.52 38.77 -24.52
CA GLU A 158 -26.07 39.83 -23.60
C GLU A 158 -26.72 39.69 -22.22
N SER A 159 -25.92 39.87 -21.17
CA SER A 159 -26.34 39.75 -19.76
C SER A 159 -26.74 38.35 -19.27
N GLU A 160 -26.54 37.30 -20.06
CA GLU A 160 -26.71 35.91 -19.62
C GLU A 160 -25.35 35.27 -19.27
N ILE A 161 -25.35 34.44 -18.21
CA ILE A 161 -24.25 33.54 -17.87
C ILE A 161 -24.80 32.13 -17.78
N TYR A 162 -24.08 31.18 -18.37
CA TYR A 162 -24.41 29.76 -18.40
C TYR A 162 -23.44 29.02 -17.50
N TYR A 163 -23.92 28.19 -16.57
CA TYR A 163 -23.05 27.56 -15.59
C TYR A 163 -23.48 26.14 -15.20
N SER A 164 -22.53 25.38 -14.66
CA SER A 164 -22.77 24.07 -14.05
C SER A 164 -23.53 24.22 -12.73
N GLY A 165 -24.77 23.75 -12.63
CA GLY A 165 -25.55 23.87 -11.38
C GLY A 165 -25.05 22.97 -10.25
N THR A 166 -24.31 21.91 -10.56
CA THR A 166 -23.56 21.10 -9.59
C THR A 166 -22.06 21.23 -9.84
N PRO A 167 -21.24 21.34 -8.79
CA PRO A 167 -19.79 21.44 -8.95
C PRO A 167 -19.14 20.08 -9.15
N LEU A 168 -17.96 20.08 -9.77
CA LEU A 168 -17.00 19.00 -9.59
C LEU A 168 -16.47 19.07 -8.15
N SER A 169 -16.64 18.00 -7.37
CA SER A 169 -16.14 17.91 -5.99
C SER A 169 -14.88 17.06 -5.93
N VAL A 170 -13.82 17.59 -5.33
CA VAL A 170 -12.50 16.93 -5.19
C VAL A 170 -12.04 17.06 -3.74
N THR A 171 -11.96 15.96 -3.02
CA THR A 171 -11.50 15.92 -1.61
C THR A 171 -10.02 15.57 -1.53
N ILE A 172 -9.27 16.32 -0.71
CA ILE A 172 -7.86 16.03 -0.38
C ILE A 172 -7.76 15.67 1.10
N ASN A 173 -7.28 14.47 1.38
CA ASN A 173 -7.16 13.93 2.74
C ASN A 173 -6.05 14.66 3.57
N PRO A 174 -6.10 14.62 4.91
CA PRO A 174 -5.00 15.09 5.79
C PRO A 174 -3.74 14.23 5.69
N PRO A 175 -2.56 14.75 6.11
CA PRO A 175 -1.35 13.93 6.22
C PRO A 175 -1.46 12.93 7.39
N LEU A 176 -0.92 11.72 7.21
CA LEU A 176 -1.06 10.58 8.14
C LEU A 176 -0.62 10.82 9.61
N THR A 177 0.06 11.92 9.92
CA THR A 177 0.45 12.30 11.30
C THR A 177 -0.57 13.16 12.03
N ALA A 178 -1.48 13.81 11.30
CA ALA A 178 -2.40 14.80 11.86
C ALA A 178 -3.80 14.22 12.14
N LEU A 179 -3.99 12.92 11.88
CA LEU A 179 -5.26 12.24 12.09
C LEU A 179 -5.54 12.06 13.59
N GLU A 180 -6.76 12.39 14.00
CA GLU A 180 -7.24 12.11 15.34
C GLU A 180 -7.17 10.60 15.63
N GLY A 181 -6.49 10.20 16.71
CA GLY A 181 -6.31 8.80 17.11
C GLY A 181 -4.90 8.23 16.86
N CYS A 182 -4.03 8.94 16.14
CA CYS A 182 -2.63 8.51 16.00
C CYS A 182 -1.84 8.57 17.30
N ALA A 183 -0.94 7.60 17.50
CA ALA A 183 -0.13 7.43 18.71
C ALA A 183 -0.97 7.38 20.00
N LYS A 184 -2.22 6.90 19.92
CA LYS A 184 -3.14 6.80 21.04
C LYS A 184 -3.83 5.43 21.07
N PRO A 185 -4.09 4.87 22.26
CA PRO A 185 -4.86 3.65 22.37
C PRO A 185 -6.34 3.94 22.11
N PHE A 186 -7.02 3.05 21.41
CA PHE A 186 -8.48 3.03 21.33
C PHE A 186 -9.09 2.41 22.59
N TYR A 187 -8.36 1.48 23.20
CA TYR A 187 -8.75 0.70 24.36
C TYR A 187 -7.64 0.69 25.39
N THR A 188 -7.99 0.96 26.64
CA THR A 188 -7.07 0.87 27.78
C THR A 188 -6.90 -0.55 28.31
N ALA A 189 -7.79 -1.47 27.91
CA ALA A 189 -7.73 -2.89 28.21
C ALA A 189 -8.43 -3.68 27.11
N PHE A 190 -8.06 -4.95 26.94
CA PHE A 190 -8.69 -5.83 25.97
C PHE A 190 -10.21 -5.94 26.25
N PRO A 191 -11.09 -5.66 25.28
CA PRO A 191 -12.53 -5.66 25.50
C PRO A 191 -13.08 -7.07 25.76
N ILE A 192 -14.26 -7.13 26.39
CA ILE A 192 -15.00 -8.39 26.54
C ILE A 192 -15.54 -8.80 25.17
N HIS A 193 -15.42 -10.09 24.83
CA HIS A 193 -15.98 -10.63 23.59
C HIS A 193 -17.50 -10.47 23.54
N GLU A 194 -18.04 -10.25 22.36
CA GLU A 194 -19.48 -10.14 22.15
C GLU A 194 -20.15 -11.51 22.10
N SER A 195 -19.47 -12.49 21.50
CA SER A 195 -19.94 -13.88 21.43
C SER A 195 -18.76 -14.85 21.31
N SER A 196 -19.03 -16.13 21.36
CA SER A 196 -18.04 -17.18 21.15
C SER A 196 -18.70 -18.41 20.54
N ASP A 197 -17.91 -19.23 19.85
CA ASP A 197 -18.28 -20.61 19.53
C ASP A 197 -17.34 -21.59 20.25
N GLY A 198 -17.23 -22.84 19.75
CA GLY A 198 -16.36 -23.85 20.34
C GLY A 198 -14.86 -23.62 20.10
N VAL A 199 -14.48 -22.72 19.20
CA VAL A 199 -13.10 -22.49 18.77
C VAL A 199 -12.67 -21.04 18.96
N HIS A 200 -13.52 -20.05 18.66
CA HIS A 200 -13.17 -18.62 18.67
C HIS A 200 -14.00 -17.80 19.65
N ARG A 201 -13.39 -16.72 20.15
CA ARG A 201 -14.08 -15.57 20.75
C ARG A 201 -14.19 -14.46 19.71
N TYR A 202 -15.38 -13.90 19.57
CA TYR A 202 -15.70 -12.87 18.59
C TYR A 202 -15.82 -11.49 19.22
N TYR A 203 -15.17 -10.50 18.60
CA TYR A 203 -15.03 -9.14 19.10
C TYR A 203 -15.54 -8.15 18.05
N ASN A 204 -16.17 -7.09 18.57
CA ASN A 204 -16.44 -5.85 17.84
C ASN A 204 -15.62 -4.72 18.45
N PHE A 205 -14.98 -3.94 17.59
CA PHE A 205 -14.18 -2.80 17.98
C PHE A 205 -14.78 -1.48 17.47
N THR A 206 -14.59 -0.40 18.22
CA THR A 206 -15.15 0.92 17.92
C THR A 206 -14.55 1.54 16.65
N TRP A 207 -13.34 1.12 16.29
CA TRP A 207 -12.61 1.59 15.11
C TRP A 207 -12.93 0.80 13.83
N GLN A 208 -13.73 -0.28 13.87
CA GLN A 208 -13.91 -1.16 12.71
C GLN A 208 -14.50 -0.48 11.47
N ASN A 209 -15.37 0.52 11.68
CA ASN A 209 -16.03 1.21 10.56
C ASN A 209 -15.14 2.27 9.90
N ASP A 210 -14.09 2.72 10.58
CA ASP A 210 -13.19 3.76 10.10
C ASP A 210 -11.78 3.57 10.68
N PRO A 211 -11.05 2.52 10.26
CA PRO A 211 -9.71 2.28 10.75
C PRO A 211 -8.75 3.35 10.22
N ILE A 212 -7.89 3.85 11.11
CA ILE A 212 -6.94 4.93 10.78
C ILE A 212 -5.57 4.38 10.40
N LEU A 213 -4.91 5.04 9.44
CA LEU A 213 -3.51 4.77 9.10
C LEU A 213 -2.64 5.90 9.66
N CYS A 214 -1.69 5.57 10.52
CA CYS A 214 -0.81 6.52 11.17
C CYS A 214 0.65 6.23 10.83
N ALA A 215 1.41 7.30 10.57
CA ALA A 215 2.86 7.27 10.43
C ALA A 215 3.45 8.29 11.42
N ASN A 216 3.81 7.84 12.63
CA ASN A 216 4.29 8.66 13.73
C ASN A 216 5.82 8.82 13.63
N PHE A 217 6.33 10.06 13.64
CA PHE A 217 7.76 10.33 13.45
C PHE A 217 8.41 10.89 14.72
N TYR A 218 9.47 10.24 15.19
CA TYR A 218 10.21 10.63 16.39
C TYR A 218 11.68 10.92 16.07
N GLY A 219 12.21 11.96 16.72
CA GLY A 219 13.56 12.47 16.45
C GLY A 219 13.66 13.23 15.13
N SER A 220 14.90 13.51 14.71
CA SER A 220 15.18 14.23 13.47
C SER A 220 14.99 13.30 12.28
N VAL A 221 13.82 13.39 11.62
CA VAL A 221 13.52 12.68 10.38
C VAL A 221 13.43 13.70 9.21
N PRO A 222 14.17 13.52 8.11
CA PRO A 222 14.14 14.42 6.95
C PRO A 222 12.75 14.50 6.32
N ALA A 223 12.38 15.68 5.80
CA ALA A 223 11.04 15.91 5.25
C ALA A 223 10.74 15.02 4.03
N ASP A 224 11.71 14.86 3.13
CA ASP A 224 11.64 13.98 1.96
C ASP A 224 11.44 12.51 2.35
N LEU A 225 12.10 12.05 3.42
CA LEU A 225 11.92 10.70 3.95
C LEU A 225 10.54 10.53 4.60
N LYS A 226 10.06 11.51 5.37
CA LYS A 226 8.70 11.50 5.93
C LYS A 226 7.67 11.37 4.82
N ASP A 227 7.79 12.18 3.79
CA ASP A 227 6.86 12.20 2.67
C ASP A 227 6.90 10.87 1.92
N LYS A 228 8.10 10.33 1.64
CA LYS A 228 8.21 9.03 0.98
C LYS A 228 7.54 7.91 1.78
N ILE A 229 7.80 7.82 3.09
CA ILE A 229 7.18 6.79 3.94
C ILE A 229 5.66 6.94 3.96
N ARG A 230 5.14 8.17 4.07
CA ARG A 230 3.70 8.41 4.00
C ARG A 230 3.11 7.95 2.68
N LYS A 231 3.73 8.31 1.55
CA LYS A 231 3.29 7.92 0.20
C LYS A 231 3.26 6.42 0.01
N THR A 232 4.32 5.72 0.41
CA THR A 232 4.40 4.27 0.22
C THR A 232 3.42 3.53 1.12
N LEU A 233 3.18 4.01 2.35
CA LEU A 233 2.15 3.44 3.24
C LEU A 233 0.73 3.73 2.75
N SER A 234 0.42 4.95 2.30
CA SER A 234 -0.87 5.29 1.71
C SER A 234 -1.13 4.48 0.44
N PHE A 235 -0.12 4.33 -0.42
CA PHE A 235 -0.20 3.49 -1.62
C PHE A 235 -0.48 2.02 -1.26
N ALA A 236 0.25 1.47 -0.29
CA ALA A 236 0.04 0.11 0.19
C ALA A 236 -1.38 -0.08 0.76
N LYS A 237 -1.88 0.86 1.57
CA LYS A 237 -3.27 0.89 2.04
C LYS A 237 -4.27 0.91 0.88
N GLY A 238 -4.04 1.74 -0.13
CA GLY A 238 -4.93 1.82 -1.31
C GLY A 238 -5.00 0.50 -2.10
N LYS A 239 -3.91 -0.27 -2.12
CA LYS A 239 -3.84 -1.58 -2.79
C LYS A 239 -4.38 -2.73 -1.96
N LEU A 240 -4.08 -2.76 -0.66
CA LEU A 240 -4.38 -3.88 0.24
C LEU A 240 -5.71 -3.72 0.98
N GLY A 241 -6.15 -2.48 1.19
CA GLY A 241 -7.20 -2.12 2.14
C GLY A 241 -6.61 -1.86 3.54
N LEU A 242 -7.52 -1.58 4.48
CA LEU A 242 -7.18 -1.43 5.90
C LEU A 242 -8.37 -1.94 6.73
N LEU A 243 -8.18 -3.07 7.43
CA LEU A 243 -9.22 -3.70 8.25
C LEU A 243 -9.14 -3.31 9.73
N ALA A 244 -7.98 -2.87 10.20
CA ALA A 244 -7.76 -2.39 11.56
C ALA A 244 -6.82 -1.18 11.54
N PRO A 245 -6.87 -0.29 12.56
CA PRO A 245 -5.94 0.81 12.69
C PRO A 245 -4.50 0.34 12.58
N PHE A 246 -3.64 1.16 11.97
CA PHE A 246 -2.21 0.90 11.90
C PHE A 246 -1.44 2.08 12.46
N ASN A 247 -0.57 1.82 13.45
CA ASN A 247 0.37 2.80 13.97
C ASN A 247 1.82 2.43 13.61
N GLY A 248 2.36 3.05 12.56
CA GLY A 248 3.79 2.97 12.25
C GLY A 248 4.59 3.98 13.06
N PHE A 249 5.62 3.54 13.76
CA PHE A 249 6.52 4.36 14.57
C PHE A 249 7.89 4.47 13.90
N ILE A 250 8.13 5.58 13.23
CA ILE A 250 9.37 5.87 12.51
C ILE A 250 10.28 6.66 13.43
N VAL A 251 11.42 6.07 13.79
CA VAL A 251 12.29 6.60 14.85
C VAL A 251 13.72 6.82 14.35
N ASN A 252 14.24 8.02 14.58
CA ASN A 252 15.68 8.24 14.65
C ASN A 252 16.13 8.02 16.11
N LEU A 253 16.99 7.04 16.36
CA LEU A 253 17.38 6.63 17.72
C LEU A 253 18.25 7.66 18.45
N GLU A 254 18.71 8.70 17.76
CA GLU A 254 19.31 9.91 18.36
C GLU A 254 18.27 10.87 18.97
N LEU A 255 16.99 10.47 19.08
CA LEU A 255 15.94 11.31 19.67
C LEU A 255 16.22 11.71 21.13
N THR A 256 15.85 12.94 21.47
CA THR A 256 15.89 13.48 22.82
C THR A 256 14.67 13.07 23.66
N GLN A 257 13.51 12.85 23.02
CA GLN A 257 12.23 12.56 23.66
C GLN A 257 11.93 11.05 23.74
N LYS A 258 12.88 10.26 24.26
CA LYS A 258 12.76 8.78 24.31
C LYS A 258 11.55 8.31 25.13
N ALA A 259 11.26 8.98 26.24
CA ALA A 259 10.16 8.61 27.13
C ALA A 259 8.79 8.78 26.47
N GLU A 260 8.61 9.81 25.64
CA GLU A 260 7.37 10.04 24.87
C GLU A 260 7.17 8.92 23.85
N TYR A 261 8.17 8.67 23.01
CA TYR A 261 8.16 7.56 22.05
C TYR A 261 7.83 6.21 22.69
N ILE A 262 8.52 5.84 23.77
CA ILE A 262 8.28 4.57 24.49
C ILE A 262 6.86 4.55 25.07
N SER A 263 6.39 5.66 25.63
CA SER A 263 5.03 5.77 26.17
C SER A 263 3.99 5.52 25.08
N ASP A 264 4.14 6.16 23.91
CA ASP A 264 3.20 6.06 22.81
C ASP A 264 3.18 4.63 22.23
N VAL A 265 4.35 4.02 22.02
CA VAL A 265 4.46 2.62 21.59
C VAL A 265 3.79 1.69 22.59
N CYS A 266 4.06 1.84 23.88
CA CYS A 266 3.47 1.01 24.93
C CYS A 266 1.96 1.19 25.07
N ASP A 267 1.42 2.36 24.72
CA ASP A 267 -0.02 2.61 24.70
C ASP A 267 -0.67 1.96 23.47
N THR A 268 -0.13 2.17 22.27
CA THR A 268 -0.76 1.70 21.02
C THR A 268 -0.54 0.23 20.75
N LEU A 269 0.66 -0.29 21.04
CA LEU A 269 1.02 -1.70 20.85
C LEU A 269 0.89 -2.46 22.18
N ALA A 270 -0.08 -2.06 23.00
CA ALA A 270 -0.32 -2.65 24.31
C ALA A 270 -0.58 -4.16 24.18
N VAL A 271 0.20 -4.94 24.91
CA VAL A 271 0.06 -6.40 24.98
C VAL A 271 -0.92 -6.77 26.09
N ARG A 272 -1.88 -7.66 25.80
CA ARG A 272 -2.81 -8.19 26.80
C ARG A 272 -2.06 -8.68 28.04
N ASN A 273 -2.56 -8.32 29.22
CA ASN A 273 -1.98 -8.63 30.54
C ASN A 273 -0.60 -8.01 30.83
N VAL A 274 -0.07 -7.15 29.98
CA VAL A 274 1.14 -6.36 30.26
C VAL A 274 0.72 -4.93 30.58
N SER A 275 0.97 -4.49 31.82
CA SER A 275 0.68 -3.09 32.19
C SER A 275 1.61 -2.13 31.45
N LYS A 276 1.13 -0.92 31.14
CA LYS A 276 1.97 0.16 30.56
C LYS A 276 3.26 0.37 31.37
N VAL A 277 3.16 0.38 32.69
CA VAL A 277 4.32 0.56 33.58
C VAL A 277 5.37 -0.54 33.36
N LEU A 278 4.94 -1.79 33.19
CA LEU A 278 5.82 -2.92 32.91
C LEU A 278 6.41 -2.83 31.50
N CYS A 279 5.61 -2.43 30.50
CA CYS A 279 6.11 -2.19 29.14
C CYS A 279 7.22 -1.13 29.12
N VAL A 280 6.99 0.03 29.76
CA VAL A 280 7.97 1.12 29.85
C VAL A 280 9.23 0.67 30.60
N ALA A 281 9.08 -0.04 31.73
CA ALA A 281 10.20 -0.55 32.50
C ALA A 281 11.05 -1.57 31.70
N ASN A 282 10.39 -2.42 30.92
CA ASN A 282 11.05 -3.40 30.06
C ASN A 282 11.68 -2.78 28.81
N ALA A 283 11.29 -1.56 28.43
CA ALA A 283 11.92 -0.84 27.34
C ALA A 283 13.26 -0.19 27.75
N GLU A 284 13.46 0.12 29.04
CA GLU A 284 14.64 0.83 29.53
C GLU A 284 16.00 0.08 29.55
N PRO A 285 16.08 -1.26 29.50
CA PRO A 285 17.34 -1.95 29.18
C PRO A 285 17.45 -2.35 27.69
N VAL A 286 16.41 -2.15 26.86
CA VAL A 286 16.47 -2.52 25.44
C VAL A 286 17.31 -1.49 24.70
N ILE A 287 18.51 -1.92 24.34
CA ILE A 287 19.50 -1.19 23.56
C ILE A 287 18.84 -0.66 22.27
N LEU A 288 18.46 0.61 22.24
CA LEU A 288 18.10 1.38 21.04
C LEU A 288 19.32 1.59 20.10
N GLN A 289 20.28 0.67 20.08
CA GLN A 289 21.43 0.67 19.16
C GLN A 289 21.24 -0.37 18.04
N HIS A 290 20.23 -1.25 18.14
CA HIS A 290 19.87 -2.16 17.06
C HIS A 290 18.70 -1.58 16.25
N PRO A 291 18.71 -1.73 14.90
CA PRO A 291 17.56 -1.38 14.08
C PRO A 291 16.32 -2.12 14.60
N ARG A 292 15.29 -1.37 15.00
CA ARG A 292 13.95 -1.93 15.20
C ARG A 292 13.26 -1.95 13.83
N ALA A 293 12.90 -3.15 13.39
CA ALA A 293 11.96 -3.40 12.30
C ALA A 293 11.12 -4.58 12.80
N GLY A 294 9.86 -4.29 13.10
CA GLY A 294 8.90 -5.30 13.55
C GLY A 294 7.52 -4.70 13.61
N GLY A 295 6.54 -5.44 13.14
CA GLY A 295 5.16 -4.99 13.03
C GLY A 295 4.20 -6.13 12.86
N GLY A 296 2.91 -5.84 13.07
CA GLY A 296 1.87 -6.85 13.08
C GLY A 296 0.60 -6.36 13.79
N ALA A 297 -0.38 -7.24 13.84
CA ALA A 297 -1.66 -7.10 14.54
C ALA A 297 -1.96 -8.40 15.29
N GLY A 298 -1.08 -8.78 16.22
CA GLY A 298 -1.15 -10.04 16.95
C GLY A 298 -2.40 -10.16 17.84
N GLU A 299 -2.72 -11.39 18.22
CA GLU A 299 -3.85 -11.78 19.08
C GLU A 299 -3.94 -11.01 20.41
N SER A 300 -2.78 -10.63 20.96
CA SER A 300 -2.64 -9.97 22.25
C SER A 300 -2.75 -8.45 22.15
N GLY A 301 -2.57 -7.87 20.95
CA GLY A 301 -2.56 -6.43 20.69
C GLY A 301 -3.72 -5.91 19.83
N LEU A 302 -4.41 -6.79 19.09
CA LEU A 302 -5.39 -6.44 18.04
C LEU A 302 -6.45 -5.41 18.47
N HIS A 303 -6.85 -5.37 19.74
CA HIS A 303 -7.80 -4.38 20.25
C HIS A 303 -7.41 -2.92 19.97
N ASN A 304 -6.12 -2.59 19.83
CA ASN A 304 -5.64 -1.27 19.41
C ASN A 304 -5.19 -1.20 17.93
N GLY A 305 -5.52 -2.24 17.15
CA GLY A 305 -5.12 -2.41 15.76
C GLY A 305 -3.77 -3.11 15.63
N GLY A 306 -3.10 -2.86 14.51
CA GLY A 306 -1.72 -3.22 14.28
C GLY A 306 -0.78 -2.02 14.38
N GLY A 307 0.51 -2.30 14.21
CA GLY A 307 1.50 -1.25 14.05
C GLY A 307 2.88 -1.80 13.80
N SER A 308 3.85 -0.90 13.75
CA SER A 308 5.24 -1.26 13.51
C SER A 308 6.20 -0.28 14.16
N GLU A 309 7.41 -0.72 14.44
CA GLU A 309 8.54 0.14 14.79
C GLU A 309 9.59 0.07 13.67
N LEU A 310 9.99 1.21 13.13
CA LEU A 310 10.95 1.35 12.04
C LEU A 310 12.05 2.34 12.40
N SER A 311 13.28 1.85 12.57
CA SER A 311 14.45 2.69 12.73
C SER A 311 14.93 3.26 11.39
N ILE A 312 15.28 4.55 11.38
CA ILE A 312 15.88 5.22 10.22
C ILE A 312 17.37 5.49 10.38
N ASN A 313 18.02 4.91 11.39
CA ASN A 313 19.43 5.18 11.68
C ASN A 313 20.36 4.91 10.48
N SER A 314 20.05 3.89 9.68
CA SER A 314 20.79 3.58 8.44
C SER A 314 20.84 4.76 7.46
N TYR A 315 19.86 5.67 7.50
CA TYR A 315 19.85 6.91 6.73
C TYR A 315 21.00 7.85 7.11
N PHE A 316 21.39 7.87 8.39
CA PHE A 316 22.38 8.80 8.95
C PHE A 316 23.80 8.22 9.02
N GLU A 317 23.97 6.91 8.82
CA GLU A 317 25.28 6.24 8.72
C GLU A 317 25.96 6.48 7.35
N PHE A 318 25.81 7.69 6.81
CA PHE A 318 26.23 8.11 5.47
C PHE A 318 27.72 7.87 5.17
N SER A 319 28.58 7.90 6.20
CA SER A 319 30.02 7.61 6.07
C SER A 319 30.33 6.16 5.69
N GLN A 320 29.40 5.22 5.89
CA GLN A 320 29.59 3.82 5.51
C GLN A 320 29.25 3.56 4.03
N TRP A 321 28.37 4.37 3.43
CA TRP A 321 27.83 4.13 2.08
C TRP A 321 28.41 5.01 0.98
N SER A 322 29.13 6.10 1.31
CA SER A 322 29.94 6.83 0.31
C SER A 322 31.01 5.94 -0.35
N ASN A 323 31.30 4.76 0.22
CA ASN A 323 32.25 3.77 -0.28
C ASN A 323 31.59 2.56 -0.98
N ALA A 324 30.26 2.49 -1.07
CA ALA A 324 29.52 1.33 -1.60
C ALA A 324 29.33 1.36 -3.13
N GLY A 325 30.01 2.27 -3.84
CA GLY A 325 29.96 2.36 -5.30
C GLY A 325 28.77 3.14 -5.88
N HIS A 326 28.03 3.90 -5.05
CA HIS A 326 26.97 4.79 -5.54
C HIS A 326 27.56 5.97 -6.33
N SER A 327 26.89 6.37 -7.40
CA SER A 327 27.36 7.39 -8.35
C SER A 327 27.32 8.83 -7.82
N SER A 328 26.51 9.11 -6.79
CA SER A 328 26.43 10.40 -6.11
C SER A 328 25.77 10.30 -4.71
N GLU A 329 25.83 11.39 -3.94
CA GLU A 329 25.11 11.51 -2.66
C GLU A 329 23.60 11.37 -2.84
N GLU A 330 23.04 11.92 -3.91
CA GLU A 330 21.61 11.82 -4.25
C GLU A 330 21.22 10.36 -4.53
N ALA A 331 22.06 9.61 -5.24
CA ALA A 331 21.82 8.19 -5.50
C ALA A 331 21.85 7.36 -4.21
N ALA A 332 22.80 7.65 -3.31
CA ALA A 332 22.87 7.01 -1.99
C ALA A 332 21.65 7.33 -1.12
N LYS A 333 21.23 8.60 -1.07
CA LYS A 333 20.00 9.01 -0.35
C LYS A 333 18.75 8.37 -0.94
N LYS A 334 18.62 8.29 -2.26
CA LYS A 334 17.49 7.59 -2.91
C LYS A 334 17.45 6.14 -2.46
N TYR A 335 18.58 5.43 -2.53
CA TYR A 335 18.69 4.04 -2.13
C TYR A 335 18.30 3.82 -0.67
N LEU A 336 18.83 4.62 0.26
CA LEU A 336 18.49 4.52 1.69
C LEU A 336 17.01 4.82 1.95
N SER A 337 16.47 5.86 1.30
CA SER A 337 15.05 6.18 1.38
C SER A 337 14.17 5.07 0.79
N ASP A 338 14.57 4.46 -0.32
CA ASP A 338 13.90 3.28 -0.91
C ASP A 338 13.91 2.10 0.06
N ASP A 339 15.06 1.80 0.67
CA ASP A 339 15.23 0.69 1.60
C ASP A 339 14.37 0.85 2.85
N ILE A 340 14.37 2.04 3.46
CA ILE A 340 13.55 2.34 4.65
C ILE A 340 12.06 2.28 4.32
N ALA A 341 11.64 2.88 3.20
CA ALA A 341 10.23 2.85 2.79
C ALA A 341 9.75 1.42 2.49
N LYS A 342 10.60 0.61 1.84
CA LYS A 342 10.36 -0.81 1.61
C LYS A 342 10.19 -1.60 2.91
N VAL A 343 11.01 -1.34 3.94
CA VAL A 343 10.79 -1.96 5.26
C VAL A 343 9.47 -1.49 5.87
N GLY A 344 9.12 -0.20 5.76
CA GLY A 344 7.82 0.29 6.20
C GLY A 344 6.63 -0.44 5.56
N VAL A 345 6.70 -0.71 4.24
CA VAL A 345 5.67 -1.49 3.52
C VAL A 345 5.68 -2.96 3.93
N HIS A 346 6.85 -3.56 4.19
CA HIS A 346 6.99 -4.92 4.74
C HIS A 346 6.25 -5.05 6.06
N GLU A 347 6.49 -4.14 7.01
CA GLU A 347 5.83 -4.18 8.33
C GLU A 347 4.32 -3.86 8.25
N PHE A 348 3.91 -3.00 7.32
CA PHE A 348 2.49 -2.78 7.04
C PHE A 348 1.83 -4.08 6.55
N PHE A 349 2.53 -4.86 5.72
CA PHE A 349 2.01 -6.13 5.24
C PHE A 349 1.83 -7.15 6.37
N HIS A 350 2.72 -7.19 7.37
CA HIS A 350 2.50 -8.03 8.56
C HIS A 350 1.19 -7.69 9.28
N ALA A 351 0.88 -6.40 9.47
CA ALA A 351 -0.40 -5.99 10.04
C ALA A 351 -1.59 -6.39 9.16
N HIS A 352 -1.46 -6.30 7.83
CA HIS A 352 -2.46 -6.75 6.87
C HIS A 352 -2.72 -8.27 6.96
N GLN A 353 -1.66 -9.09 6.91
CA GLN A 353 -1.76 -10.55 7.05
C GLN A 353 -2.46 -10.93 8.35
N GLN A 354 -1.98 -10.39 9.47
CA GLN A 354 -2.47 -10.76 10.80
C GLN A 354 -3.90 -10.28 11.02
N THR A 355 -4.26 -9.09 10.54
CA THR A 355 -5.66 -8.61 10.65
C THR A 355 -6.61 -9.50 9.84
N LEU A 356 -6.18 -9.98 8.67
CA LEU A 356 -6.98 -10.86 7.83
C LEU A 356 -7.24 -12.22 8.48
N ILE A 357 -6.26 -12.83 9.15
CA ILE A 357 -6.48 -14.13 9.80
C ILE A 357 -7.51 -14.05 10.93
N TRP A 358 -7.70 -12.86 11.51
CA TRP A 358 -8.67 -12.63 12.58
C TRP A 358 -10.06 -12.23 12.07
N TYR A 359 -10.20 -11.73 10.83
CA TYR A 359 -11.46 -11.15 10.38
C TYR A 359 -12.40 -12.16 9.71
N PHE A 360 -13.61 -12.31 10.25
CA PHE A 360 -14.66 -13.16 9.68
C PHE A 360 -15.68 -12.31 8.91
N GLU A 361 -15.55 -12.25 7.58
CA GLU A 361 -16.35 -11.37 6.72
C GLU A 361 -17.87 -11.56 6.86
N GLU A 362 -18.36 -12.81 6.90
CA GLU A 362 -19.80 -13.07 7.03
C GLU A 362 -20.37 -12.55 8.36
N LYS A 363 -19.56 -12.56 9.42
CA LYS A 363 -19.93 -12.08 10.76
C LYS A 363 -19.64 -10.60 10.96
N LYS A 364 -18.74 -10.03 10.15
CA LYS A 364 -18.16 -8.70 10.34
C LYS A 364 -17.53 -8.51 11.72
N GLN A 365 -16.91 -9.57 12.22
CA GLN A 365 -16.34 -9.65 13.57
C GLN A 365 -14.92 -10.17 13.51
N PHE A 366 -14.11 -9.77 14.50
CA PHE A 366 -12.78 -10.36 14.71
C PHE A 366 -12.89 -11.58 15.61
N GLY A 367 -12.50 -12.74 15.10
CA GLY A 367 -12.46 -14.01 15.84
C GLY A 367 -11.02 -14.36 16.24
N ILE A 368 -10.77 -14.55 17.53
CA ILE A 368 -9.48 -15.02 18.04
C ILE A 368 -9.66 -16.41 18.68
N PRO A 369 -8.84 -17.42 18.35
CA PRO A 369 -8.97 -18.75 18.93
C PRO A 369 -8.91 -18.73 20.47
N ILE A 370 -9.84 -19.45 21.11
CA ILE A 370 -9.92 -19.60 22.56
C ILE A 370 -8.64 -20.24 23.09
N SER A 371 -8.16 -21.29 22.42
CA SER A 371 -6.92 -21.99 22.76
C SER A 371 -5.71 -21.06 22.75
N LEU A 372 -5.62 -20.19 21.77
CA LEU A 372 -4.53 -19.22 21.65
C LEU A 372 -4.59 -18.16 22.77
N GLN A 373 -5.80 -17.68 23.10
CA GLN A 373 -5.99 -16.67 24.14
C GLN A 373 -5.85 -17.18 25.57
N ASP A 374 -6.17 -18.45 25.82
CA ASP A 374 -6.17 -19.04 27.16
C ASP A 374 -4.87 -19.78 27.47
N ASP A 375 -4.19 -20.30 26.45
CA ASP A 375 -2.95 -21.06 26.57
C ASP A 375 -2.03 -20.77 25.38
N LEU A 376 -1.46 -19.56 25.36
CA LEU A 376 -0.47 -19.17 24.35
C LEU A 376 0.73 -20.13 24.34
N GLY A 377 1.13 -20.67 25.50
CA GLY A 377 2.18 -21.70 25.63
C GLY A 377 1.89 -22.98 24.84
N SER A 378 0.62 -23.30 24.57
CA SER A 378 0.28 -24.41 23.69
C SER A 378 0.63 -24.17 22.22
N TYR A 379 0.72 -22.90 21.80
CA TYR A 379 1.16 -22.46 20.47
C TYR A 379 2.65 -22.12 20.45
N LEU A 380 3.20 -21.71 21.59
CA LEU A 380 4.61 -21.37 21.71
C LEU A 380 5.49 -22.59 21.99
N ASN A 381 6.66 -22.51 21.37
CA ASN A 381 7.81 -23.39 21.46
C ASN A 381 8.55 -23.43 22.80
N GLU A 382 7.93 -23.45 24.00
CA GLU A 382 8.70 -23.15 25.25
C GLU A 382 9.92 -24.07 25.50
N ASN A 383 9.94 -25.27 24.90
CA ASN A 383 11.03 -26.24 25.02
C ASN A 383 11.92 -26.34 23.77
N PHE A 384 11.77 -25.45 22.78
CA PHE A 384 12.43 -25.54 21.47
C PHE A 384 12.12 -26.83 20.70
N GLU A 385 10.98 -27.48 20.98
CA GLU A 385 10.53 -28.65 20.23
C GLU A 385 9.98 -28.22 18.84
N HIS A 386 10.02 -29.12 17.85
CA HIS A 386 9.84 -28.80 16.42
C HIS A 386 8.46 -29.19 15.86
N ASP A 387 7.38 -28.80 16.51
CA ASP A 387 6.04 -29.32 16.16
C ASP A 387 4.91 -28.27 16.25
N LYS A 388 5.24 -27.00 16.51
CA LYS A 388 4.25 -25.95 16.75
C LYS A 388 4.51 -24.70 15.92
N VAL A 389 3.49 -24.31 15.16
CA VAL A 389 3.38 -23.03 14.46
C VAL A 389 2.47 -22.12 15.28
N LEU A 390 2.83 -20.84 15.43
CA LEU A 390 2.00 -19.87 16.15
C LEU A 390 0.72 -19.53 15.38
N TYR A 391 0.84 -19.01 14.15
CA TYR A 391 -0.30 -18.71 13.26
C TYR A 391 -0.21 -19.51 11.97
N TYR A 392 0.90 -19.32 11.26
CA TYR A 392 1.26 -19.95 10.01
C TYR A 392 2.81 -19.97 9.91
N PRO A 393 3.38 -20.75 8.98
CA PRO A 393 4.83 -20.88 8.84
C PRO A 393 5.57 -19.54 8.75
N HIS A 394 6.71 -19.44 9.42
CA HIS A 394 7.47 -18.18 9.46
C HIS A 394 7.99 -17.73 8.09
N TRP A 395 8.32 -18.69 7.21
CA TRP A 395 8.65 -18.38 5.81
C TRP A 395 7.47 -17.79 5.02
N ILE A 396 6.22 -18.12 5.39
CA ILE A 396 5.04 -17.48 4.78
C ILE A 396 4.93 -16.05 5.29
N GLU A 397 5.07 -15.84 6.60
CA GLU A 397 5.03 -14.52 7.24
C GLU A 397 6.02 -13.55 6.58
N GLU A 398 7.30 -13.86 6.69
CA GLU A 398 8.38 -12.98 6.23
C GLU A 398 8.57 -12.99 4.72
N GLY A 399 8.38 -14.15 4.09
CA GLY A 399 8.48 -14.30 2.65
C GLY A 399 7.39 -13.55 1.89
N ALA A 400 6.14 -13.63 2.35
CA ALA A 400 5.04 -12.88 1.74
C ALA A 400 5.17 -11.38 1.99
N ALA A 401 5.60 -10.96 3.19
CA ALA A 401 5.86 -9.55 3.47
C ALA A 401 6.98 -8.97 2.60
N ALA A 402 8.08 -9.71 2.43
CA ALA A 402 9.17 -9.29 1.54
C ALA A 402 8.71 -9.23 0.07
N PHE A 403 7.96 -10.24 -0.38
CA PHE A 403 7.40 -10.27 -1.73
C PHE A 403 6.47 -9.09 -1.99
N ALA A 404 5.54 -8.84 -1.07
CA ALA A 404 4.58 -7.74 -1.14
C ALA A 404 5.29 -6.38 -1.14
N ALA A 405 6.28 -6.18 -0.28
CA ALA A 405 7.05 -4.95 -0.24
C ALA A 405 7.75 -4.67 -1.58
N TYR A 406 8.32 -5.68 -2.23
CA TYR A 406 9.02 -5.51 -3.50
C TYR A 406 8.05 -5.19 -4.63
N LEU A 407 6.92 -5.90 -4.68
CA LEU A 407 5.85 -5.65 -5.65
C LEU A 407 5.27 -4.24 -5.49
N LEU A 408 4.84 -3.88 -4.27
CA LEU A 408 4.15 -2.60 -4.01
C LEU A 408 5.08 -1.41 -4.17
N MET A 409 6.35 -1.52 -3.76
CA MET A 409 7.34 -0.47 -3.99
C MET A 409 7.60 -0.24 -5.47
N LEU A 410 7.67 -1.30 -6.28
CA LEU A 410 7.83 -1.16 -7.74
C LEU A 410 6.57 -0.59 -8.42
N GLN A 411 5.37 -0.94 -7.94
CA GLN A 411 4.13 -0.36 -8.44
C GLN A 411 3.99 1.13 -8.07
N TYR A 412 4.55 1.53 -6.92
CA TYR A 412 4.58 2.91 -6.46
C TYR A 412 5.64 3.77 -7.21
N ASP A 413 6.87 3.26 -7.33
CA ASP A 413 7.98 3.91 -8.01
C ASP A 413 8.58 2.93 -9.03
N SER A 414 8.34 3.16 -10.32
CA SER A 414 8.85 2.29 -11.39
C SER A 414 10.37 2.27 -11.52
N THR A 415 11.07 3.19 -10.83
CA THR A 415 12.54 3.22 -10.72
C THR A 415 13.06 2.41 -9.53
N PHE A 416 12.18 1.87 -8.68
CA PHE A 416 12.56 0.99 -7.57
C PHE A 416 13.13 -0.31 -8.12
N ASN A 417 14.27 -0.72 -7.58
CA ASN A 417 15.07 -1.80 -8.13
C ASN A 417 14.64 -3.20 -7.64
N ALA A 418 13.35 -3.51 -7.74
CA ALA A 418 12.79 -4.76 -7.21
C ALA A 418 13.44 -6.00 -7.84
N ARG A 419 13.70 -5.99 -9.16
CA ARG A 419 14.25 -7.16 -9.84
C ARG A 419 15.64 -7.54 -9.34
N GLU A 420 16.54 -6.59 -9.12
CA GLU A 420 17.85 -6.91 -8.54
C GLU A 420 17.72 -7.43 -7.10
N LEU A 421 16.77 -6.92 -6.32
CA LEU A 421 16.50 -7.43 -4.98
C LEU A 421 15.94 -8.86 -4.99
N PHE A 422 15.05 -9.21 -5.93
CA PHE A 422 14.58 -10.59 -6.13
C PHE A 422 15.75 -11.53 -6.47
N LEU A 423 16.63 -11.12 -7.38
CA LEU A 423 17.79 -11.91 -7.77
C LEU A 423 18.80 -12.05 -6.63
N LEU A 424 19.03 -10.99 -5.86
CA LEU A 424 19.89 -11.05 -4.68
C LEU A 424 19.37 -12.07 -3.65
N GLN A 425 18.06 -12.08 -3.39
CA GLN A 425 17.48 -13.07 -2.49
C GLN A 425 17.54 -14.50 -3.04
N LEU A 426 17.43 -14.67 -4.37
CA LEU A 426 17.64 -15.99 -4.99
C LEU A 426 19.03 -16.51 -4.70
N ASP A 427 20.02 -15.66 -4.97
CA ASP A 427 21.43 -16.02 -4.87
C ASP A 427 21.79 -16.31 -3.42
N ASN A 428 21.30 -15.50 -2.47
CA ASN A 428 21.45 -15.81 -1.05
C ASN A 428 20.78 -17.13 -0.66
N ALA A 429 19.59 -17.46 -1.18
CA ALA A 429 18.93 -18.74 -0.90
C ALA A 429 19.73 -19.93 -1.48
N ARG A 430 20.26 -19.79 -2.70
CA ARG A 430 21.10 -20.78 -3.36
C ARG A 430 22.40 -21.01 -2.59
N ASP A 431 23.09 -19.95 -2.17
CA ASP A 431 24.34 -20.03 -1.41
C ASP A 431 24.16 -20.86 -0.14
N ARG A 432 22.98 -20.75 0.51
CA ARG A 432 22.66 -21.56 1.69
C ARG A 432 22.44 -23.04 1.36
N ILE A 433 21.69 -23.32 0.30
CA ILE A 433 21.46 -24.70 -0.16
C ILE A 433 22.79 -25.35 -0.56
N ASP A 434 23.64 -24.61 -1.29
CA ASP A 434 24.97 -25.07 -1.72
C ASP A 434 25.90 -25.30 -0.51
N ALA A 435 25.87 -24.42 0.50
CA ALA A 435 26.63 -24.59 1.74
C ALA A 435 26.18 -25.83 2.53
N GLY A 436 24.88 -26.10 2.62
CA GLY A 436 24.36 -27.33 3.22
C GLY A 436 24.80 -28.58 2.44
N ALA A 437 24.70 -28.54 1.11
CA ALA A 437 25.11 -29.66 0.27
C ALA A 437 26.60 -30.01 0.42
N GLN A 438 27.48 -29.03 0.64
CA GLN A 438 28.92 -29.24 0.85
C GLN A 438 29.25 -30.09 2.09
N VAL A 439 28.36 -30.11 3.08
CA VAL A 439 28.51 -30.92 4.31
C VAL A 439 27.60 -32.15 4.32
N GLY A 440 26.87 -32.42 3.23
CA GLY A 440 25.90 -33.51 3.16
C GLY A 440 24.57 -33.23 3.87
N ASP A 441 24.24 -31.96 4.14
CA ASP A 441 22.94 -31.52 4.65
C ASP A 441 21.99 -31.17 3.50
N ILE A 442 20.69 -31.30 3.76
CA ILE A 442 19.62 -30.86 2.86
C ILE A 442 18.94 -29.65 3.49
N VAL A 443 19.02 -28.51 2.81
CA VAL A 443 18.30 -27.29 3.19
C VAL A 443 16.96 -27.27 2.46
N SER A 444 15.89 -27.29 3.23
CA SER A 444 14.50 -27.32 2.78
C SER A 444 13.77 -26.05 3.20
N LEU A 445 12.76 -25.62 2.45
CA LEU A 445 11.87 -24.54 2.90
C LEU A 445 11.19 -24.88 4.24
N ARG A 446 10.91 -26.17 4.50
CA ARG A 446 10.32 -26.65 5.76
C ARG A 446 11.18 -26.35 6.99
N ASP A 447 12.46 -26.07 6.79
CA ASP A 447 13.38 -25.67 7.85
C ASP A 447 13.00 -24.33 8.50
N TYR A 448 12.23 -23.52 7.79
CA TYR A 448 11.76 -22.20 8.22
C TYR A 448 10.25 -22.22 8.56
N GLU A 449 9.69 -23.39 8.87
CA GLU A 449 8.28 -23.51 9.27
C GLU A 449 8.01 -22.92 10.66
N TYR A 450 8.85 -23.20 11.65
CA TYR A 450 8.62 -22.80 13.04
C TYR A 450 9.49 -21.62 13.45
N GLN A 451 8.91 -20.65 14.15
CA GLN A 451 9.63 -19.49 14.70
C GLN A 451 10.74 -19.92 15.68
N VAL A 452 10.49 -20.95 16.48
CA VAL A 452 11.43 -21.43 17.52
C VAL A 452 12.47 -22.43 16.99
N ARG A 453 12.28 -22.97 15.77
CA ARG A 453 13.27 -23.84 15.12
C ARG A 453 14.56 -23.08 14.77
N GLU A 454 14.48 -21.75 14.60
CA GLU A 454 15.60 -20.83 14.34
C GLU A 454 16.74 -21.04 15.33
N GLU A 455 16.49 -20.95 16.63
CA GLU A 455 17.55 -21.05 17.64
C GLU A 455 18.27 -22.41 17.66
N LEU A 456 17.57 -23.51 17.31
CA LEU A 456 18.19 -24.84 17.24
C LEU A 456 18.97 -25.03 15.92
N VAL A 457 18.41 -24.61 14.78
CA VAL A 457 19.13 -24.69 13.51
C VAL A 457 20.27 -23.68 13.43
N GLU A 458 20.23 -22.59 14.19
CA GLU A 458 21.29 -21.58 14.34
C GLU A 458 22.41 -22.02 15.30
N SER A 459 22.17 -23.05 16.10
CA SER A 459 23.12 -23.53 17.11
C SER A 459 24.06 -24.62 16.56
N GLU A 460 25.19 -24.79 17.25
CA GLU A 460 26.09 -25.94 17.06
C GLU A 460 25.39 -27.31 17.31
N ASN A 461 24.19 -27.29 17.91
CA ASN A 461 23.37 -28.47 18.17
C ASN A 461 22.38 -28.78 17.03
N ASN A 462 22.46 -28.10 15.88
CA ASN A 462 21.70 -28.49 14.70
C ASN A 462 21.99 -29.99 14.41
N PRO A 463 20.97 -30.86 14.29
CA PRO A 463 21.17 -32.28 13.98
C PRO A 463 21.96 -32.55 12.69
N SER A 464 22.03 -31.60 11.77
CA SER A 464 22.88 -31.67 10.57
C SER A 464 24.33 -31.20 10.78
N GLY A 465 24.62 -30.55 11.90
CA GLY A 465 25.94 -30.02 12.26
C GLY A 465 26.29 -28.67 11.60
N VAL A 466 25.37 -28.04 10.87
CA VAL A 466 25.60 -26.73 10.21
C VAL A 466 24.55 -25.70 10.63
N ALA A 467 25.00 -24.58 11.19
CA ALA A 467 24.12 -23.48 11.56
C ALA A 467 23.40 -22.90 10.33
N ARG A 468 22.07 -22.82 10.36
CA ARG A 468 21.24 -22.15 9.35
C ARG A 468 21.06 -20.69 9.75
N THR A 469 20.99 -19.79 8.79
CA THR A 469 20.80 -18.36 9.09
C THR A 469 19.32 -18.01 9.16
N PRO A 470 18.86 -17.15 10.10
CA PRO A 470 17.46 -16.73 10.19
C PRO A 470 16.96 -16.03 8.92
N ARG A 471 17.87 -15.58 8.06
CA ARG A 471 17.54 -14.92 6.81
C ARG A 471 16.84 -15.82 5.77
N GLY A 472 16.92 -17.15 5.90
CA GLY A 472 16.31 -18.07 4.93
C GLY A 472 14.78 -17.97 4.85
N LYS A 473 14.09 -17.60 5.95
CA LYS A 473 12.63 -17.35 5.94
C LYS A 473 12.22 -16.21 4.99
N PHE A 474 13.06 -15.20 4.85
CA PHE A 474 12.87 -14.12 3.89
C PHE A 474 13.22 -14.59 2.49
N ASP A 475 14.44 -15.09 2.29
CA ASP A 475 15.00 -15.31 0.97
C ASP A 475 14.33 -16.51 0.26
N MET A 476 14.17 -17.65 0.95
CA MET A 476 13.45 -18.80 0.39
C MET A 476 11.93 -18.58 0.40
N GLY A 477 11.40 -17.92 1.44
CA GLY A 477 9.97 -17.64 1.53
C GLY A 477 9.48 -16.71 0.42
N LEU A 478 10.22 -15.64 0.11
CA LEU A 478 9.89 -14.76 -1.02
C LEU A 478 9.95 -15.51 -2.35
N TRP A 479 10.94 -16.38 -2.54
CA TRP A 479 11.01 -17.20 -3.76
C TRP A 479 9.93 -18.27 -3.84
N ALA A 480 9.40 -18.74 -2.71
CA ALA A 480 8.21 -19.57 -2.67
C ALA A 480 6.97 -18.80 -3.19
N MET A 481 6.83 -17.51 -2.87
CA MET A 481 5.78 -16.65 -3.43
C MET A 481 5.96 -16.44 -4.94
N VAL A 482 7.19 -16.18 -5.41
CA VAL A 482 7.51 -16.08 -6.84
C VAL A 482 7.13 -17.38 -7.57
N TYR A 483 7.46 -18.52 -6.98
CA TYR A 483 7.15 -19.84 -7.52
C TYR A 483 5.63 -20.09 -7.60
N LEU A 484 4.90 -19.83 -6.52
CA LEU A 484 3.43 -19.93 -6.49
C LEU A 484 2.79 -19.04 -7.56
N TRP A 485 3.23 -17.79 -7.69
CA TRP A 485 2.69 -16.87 -8.70
C TRP A 485 3.07 -17.24 -10.14
N ASN A 486 4.16 -17.97 -10.34
CA ASN A 486 4.49 -18.53 -11.65
C ASN A 486 3.61 -19.74 -12.00
N LYS A 487 3.22 -20.58 -11.03
CA LYS A 487 2.36 -21.74 -11.26
C LYS A 487 0.97 -21.35 -11.77
N ASP A 488 0.40 -20.30 -11.21
CA ASP A 488 -0.87 -19.72 -11.64
C ASP A 488 -0.83 -18.21 -11.43
N SER A 489 -1.16 -17.42 -12.46
CA SER A 489 -1.21 -15.96 -12.35
C SER A 489 -2.23 -15.48 -11.31
N ASN A 490 -3.28 -16.27 -11.06
CA ASN A 490 -4.30 -15.97 -10.05
C ASN A 490 -3.79 -16.14 -8.61
N ASN A 491 -2.67 -16.86 -8.41
CA ASN A 491 -2.09 -17.03 -7.07
C ASN A 491 -1.60 -15.72 -6.45
N LEU A 492 -1.46 -14.64 -7.23
CA LEU A 492 -1.19 -13.32 -6.64
C LEU A 492 -2.29 -12.90 -5.66
N GLN A 493 -3.55 -13.12 -5.99
CA GLN A 493 -4.66 -12.86 -5.07
C GLN A 493 -4.53 -13.71 -3.80
N GLY A 494 -4.13 -14.98 -3.97
CA GLY A 494 -3.86 -15.90 -2.86
C GLY A 494 -2.75 -15.44 -1.92
N ILE A 495 -1.62 -14.99 -2.48
CA ILE A 495 -0.45 -14.51 -1.74
C ILE A 495 -0.77 -13.20 -1.01
N MET A 496 -1.51 -12.29 -1.65
CA MET A 496 -1.76 -10.96 -1.11
C MET A 496 -2.93 -10.93 -0.12
N VAL A 497 -3.93 -11.82 -0.25
CA VAL A 497 -5.18 -11.74 0.52
C VAL A 497 -5.74 -13.11 0.90
N ASP A 498 -6.06 -13.98 -0.07
CA ASP A 498 -7.00 -15.08 0.18
C ASP A 498 -6.45 -16.15 1.13
N TYR A 499 -5.14 -16.38 1.16
CA TYR A 499 -4.52 -17.29 2.13
C TYR A 499 -4.84 -16.89 3.56
N PHE A 500 -4.59 -15.63 3.90
CA PHE A 500 -4.80 -15.11 5.26
C PHE A 500 -6.28 -15.01 5.60
N LYS A 501 -7.09 -14.54 4.65
CA LYS A 501 -8.55 -14.48 4.81
C LYS A 501 -9.17 -15.85 5.10
N ASN A 502 -8.72 -16.90 4.40
CA ASN A 502 -9.22 -18.25 4.61
C ASN A 502 -8.76 -18.87 5.94
N TRP A 503 -7.75 -18.30 6.61
CA TRP A 503 -7.13 -18.90 7.78
C TRP A 503 -8.13 -19.11 8.92
N GLY A 504 -8.86 -18.08 9.34
CA GLY A 504 -9.79 -18.17 10.47
C GLY A 504 -10.94 -19.14 10.21
N GLU A 505 -11.46 -19.18 8.99
CA GLU A 505 -12.48 -20.15 8.58
C GLU A 505 -11.95 -21.59 8.65
N GLN A 506 -10.72 -21.83 8.19
CA GLN A 506 -10.11 -23.15 8.23
C GLN A 506 -9.68 -23.55 9.64
N GLU A 507 -9.24 -22.63 10.48
CA GLU A 507 -8.95 -22.88 11.90
C GLU A 507 -10.21 -23.29 12.66
N ASN A 508 -11.37 -22.74 12.27
CA ASN A 508 -12.67 -23.17 12.79
C ASN A 508 -13.00 -24.64 12.47
N LEU A 509 -12.64 -25.11 11.28
CA LEU A 509 -12.90 -26.48 10.82
C LEU A 509 -11.83 -27.48 11.26
N HIS A 510 -10.60 -27.00 11.35
CA HIS A 510 -9.39 -27.78 11.59
C HIS A 510 -8.50 -27.08 12.64
N PRO A 511 -8.94 -27.01 13.92
CA PRO A 511 -8.16 -26.31 14.95
C PRO A 511 -6.72 -26.77 15.02
N ARG A 512 -5.78 -25.81 15.05
CA ARG A 512 -4.31 -25.96 15.02
C ARG A 512 -3.72 -26.42 13.68
N GLU A 513 -4.54 -26.72 12.69
CA GLU A 513 -4.12 -27.06 11.34
C GLU A 513 -4.74 -26.15 10.28
N GLY A 514 -5.50 -25.12 10.67
CA GLY A 514 -6.22 -24.24 9.76
C GLY A 514 -5.31 -23.63 8.70
N TRP A 515 -4.08 -23.27 9.07
CA TRP A 515 -3.08 -22.74 8.14
C TRP A 515 -2.71 -23.70 7.00
N LYS A 516 -2.70 -25.02 7.22
CA LYS A 516 -2.40 -26.03 6.18
C LYS A 516 -3.56 -26.13 5.20
N PHE A 517 -4.78 -26.19 5.73
CA PHE A 517 -5.99 -26.29 4.92
C PHE A 517 -6.28 -24.98 4.18
N ALA A 518 -5.95 -23.83 4.76
CA ALA A 518 -5.99 -22.54 4.08
C ALA A 518 -5.00 -22.50 2.92
N PHE A 519 -3.78 -23.01 3.12
CA PHE A 519 -2.77 -23.12 2.05
C PHE A 519 -3.30 -23.99 0.90
N GLN A 520 -3.82 -25.17 1.22
CA GLN A 520 -4.35 -26.10 0.23
C GLN A 520 -5.57 -25.53 -0.51
N LYS A 521 -6.49 -24.89 0.20
CA LYS A 521 -7.68 -24.24 -0.38
C LYS A 521 -7.28 -23.13 -1.34
N THR A 522 -6.28 -22.33 -0.99
CA THR A 522 -5.85 -21.16 -1.78
C THR A 522 -4.99 -21.56 -2.98
N PHE A 523 -4.02 -22.45 -2.81
CA PHE A 523 -3.02 -22.75 -3.85
C PHE A 523 -3.22 -24.09 -4.56
N ASN A 524 -4.28 -24.83 -4.20
CA ASN A 524 -4.63 -26.13 -4.78
C ASN A 524 -3.47 -27.17 -4.71
N ILE A 525 -2.69 -27.12 -3.63
CA ILE A 525 -1.60 -28.05 -3.32
C ILE A 525 -1.45 -28.17 -1.80
N SER A 526 -1.24 -29.38 -1.28
CA SER A 526 -0.98 -29.55 0.15
C SER A 526 0.36 -28.91 0.54
N ILE A 527 0.53 -28.48 1.79
CA ILE A 527 1.81 -27.90 2.23
C ILE A 527 2.98 -28.90 2.12
N ASP A 528 2.75 -30.18 2.43
CA ASP A 528 3.79 -31.20 2.37
C ASP A 528 4.22 -31.49 0.92
N ASP A 529 3.26 -31.54 -0.01
CA ASP A 529 3.57 -31.66 -1.45
C ASP A 529 4.30 -30.41 -1.96
N PHE A 530 3.89 -29.22 -1.49
CA PHE A 530 4.51 -27.96 -1.86
C PHE A 530 5.98 -27.89 -1.41
N TYR A 531 6.31 -28.31 -0.19
CA TYR A 531 7.70 -28.37 0.26
C TYR A 531 8.56 -29.24 -0.66
N THR A 532 8.07 -30.44 -0.98
CA THR A 532 8.76 -31.38 -1.87
C THR A 532 8.95 -30.77 -3.27
N GLU A 533 7.90 -30.15 -3.82
CA GLU A 533 7.92 -29.56 -5.16
C GLU A 533 8.84 -28.33 -5.23
N PHE A 534 8.76 -27.45 -4.24
CA PHE A 534 9.56 -26.22 -4.18
C PHE A 534 11.05 -26.53 -3.95
N ASP A 535 11.39 -27.46 -3.05
CA ASP A 535 12.78 -27.86 -2.83
C ASP A 535 13.39 -28.47 -4.11
N ALA A 536 12.61 -29.28 -4.85
CA ALA A 536 13.04 -29.80 -6.15
C ALA A 536 13.24 -28.69 -7.19
N PHE A 537 12.43 -27.63 -7.17
CA PHE A 537 12.66 -26.42 -7.98
C PHE A 537 13.93 -25.67 -7.55
N MET A 538 14.20 -25.56 -6.25
CA MET A 538 15.39 -24.88 -5.74
C MET A 538 16.70 -25.63 -6.05
N ALA A 539 16.63 -26.93 -6.33
CA ALA A 539 17.77 -27.71 -6.82
C ALA A 539 18.10 -27.49 -8.32
N LYS A 540 17.26 -26.78 -9.07
CA LYS A 540 17.48 -26.54 -10.50
C LYS A 540 18.62 -25.54 -10.79
N PRO A 541 19.17 -25.52 -12.02
CA PRO A 541 20.09 -24.48 -12.47
C PRO A 541 19.51 -23.08 -12.29
N ARG A 542 20.36 -22.11 -11.91
CA ARG A 542 19.95 -20.71 -11.66
C ARG A 542 19.15 -20.12 -12.81
N ALA A 543 19.52 -20.44 -14.05
CA ALA A 543 18.83 -19.95 -15.24
C ALA A 543 17.35 -20.39 -15.30
N GLU A 544 17.02 -21.60 -14.84
CA GLU A 544 15.62 -22.09 -14.76
C GLU A 544 14.84 -21.45 -13.62
N GLN A 545 15.52 -21.00 -12.56
CA GLN A 545 14.87 -20.28 -11.47
C GLN A 545 14.62 -18.82 -11.86
N VAL A 546 15.59 -18.17 -12.49
CA VAL A 546 15.45 -16.79 -12.97
C VAL A 546 14.38 -16.67 -14.06
N SER A 547 14.16 -17.72 -14.87
CA SER A 547 13.19 -17.67 -15.96
C SER A 547 11.74 -17.55 -15.52
N ILE A 548 11.41 -17.87 -14.25
CA ILE A 548 10.06 -17.71 -13.71
C ILE A 548 9.79 -16.31 -13.12
N LEU A 549 10.84 -15.49 -12.96
CA LEU A 549 10.72 -14.15 -12.40
C LEU A 549 10.20 -13.17 -13.47
N LYS A 550 8.96 -12.73 -13.27
CA LYS A 550 8.25 -11.74 -14.09
C LYS A 550 9.05 -10.45 -14.32
N THR A 551 8.79 -9.76 -15.44
CA THR A 551 9.43 -8.47 -15.76
C THR A 551 8.86 -7.33 -14.92
N ASN A 552 9.56 -6.19 -14.85
CA ASN A 552 9.06 -5.05 -14.10
C ASN A 552 7.70 -4.57 -14.63
N GLU A 553 7.47 -4.62 -15.93
CA GLU A 553 6.20 -4.27 -16.55
C GLU A 553 5.07 -5.20 -16.10
N GLU A 554 5.34 -6.51 -15.99
CA GLU A 554 4.39 -7.50 -15.48
C GLU A 554 4.09 -7.28 -13.98
N PHE A 555 5.09 -6.94 -13.16
CA PHE A 555 4.88 -6.56 -11.75
C PHE A 555 4.03 -5.27 -11.64
N ILE A 556 4.32 -4.25 -12.46
CA ILE A 556 3.58 -2.98 -12.47
C ILE A 556 2.12 -3.19 -12.90
N ALA A 557 1.89 -4.04 -13.91
CA ALA A 557 0.57 -4.35 -14.42
C ALA A 557 -0.22 -5.36 -13.58
N ALA A 558 0.40 -5.96 -12.56
CA ALA A 558 -0.23 -6.97 -11.74
C ALA A 558 -1.37 -6.38 -10.88
N ILE A 559 -2.51 -7.07 -10.87
CA ILE A 559 -3.71 -6.63 -10.15
C ILE A 559 -4.14 -7.75 -9.19
N PHE A 560 -4.54 -7.33 -7.99
CA PHE A 560 -5.29 -8.13 -7.02
C PHE A 560 -6.37 -7.23 -6.40
N SER A 561 -7.37 -7.83 -5.78
CA SER A 561 -8.44 -7.10 -5.11
C SER A 561 -8.10 -6.91 -3.63
N PRO A 562 -8.31 -5.71 -3.06
CA PRO A 562 -8.09 -5.46 -1.64
C PRO A 562 -9.05 -6.28 -0.77
N ALA A 563 -8.70 -6.42 0.50
CA ALA A 563 -9.64 -6.94 1.49
C ALA A 563 -10.81 -5.97 1.67
N ALA A 564 -12.05 -6.47 1.59
CA ALA A 564 -13.24 -5.67 1.85
C ALA A 564 -13.53 -5.62 3.37
N PRO A 565 -13.84 -4.44 3.95
CA PRO A 565 -14.40 -4.36 5.28
C PRO A 565 -15.82 -4.94 5.37
#